data_AF-A0A3L7SDW6-F1
#
_entry.id   AF-A0A3L7SDW6-F1
#
_cell.length_a   1.000
_cell.length_b   1.000
_cell.length_c   1.000
_cell.angle_alpha   90.00
_cell.angle_beta   90.00
_cell.angle_gamma   90.00
#
_symmetry.space_group_name_H-M   'P 1'
#
loop_
_entity.id
_entity.type
_entity.pdbx_description
1 polymer ?
#
loop_
_entity_poly.entity_id
_entity_poly.type
_entity_poly.pdbx_seq_one_letter_code
_entity_poly.pdbx_strand_id
1 'polypeptide(L)'
;MRVPASSRVRRFAGLALLALLPAAACAADVRPLGEALAAEPVASLAAESLRAGDPARGAIVFHTAQLTCTKCHAADAGASPLGPNLAGPRLDSDGAALQGERLTAHLIESLLEPSKSIRPEYRSLAIVTEDGRTLTGILARETPAADGQPATLVLRDLAASGAEVVIPLAAIAERVASPASLMPAGLVNLLADRQQFLDLVKYLDEIARGGPDRAAALRPDPALLALQGPAPYERDIDHAGFIAEWADPGKGRQAYERGEKIYARVCVNCHGTPEAPGSLPTALRFAAGTFKVGADPHAMYRTLTEGAGQMVAQGWMVPSQKYDVIHYIREAYLKPKNPSQYVPLTPEYLAALPQGTGRGPPPSNLEPWRIHDYGPFLAGSIEVGNGGGNVARKGLAVRLDPGAGGVGRGRVWILYELDTLRAAAVWAGNDFIDWRGIHFDGSHGTHPRVAGRITAATPTGPAWADPATGSFADPRPLGRDGKPYGPLPAGQGRFRALHHVGDGV
;
A
#
# COMPACT_ATOMS: atom_id res chain seq x y z
N MET A 1 35.73 78.43 -10.05
CA MET A 1 35.03 79.37 -10.96
C MET A 1 34.95 78.70 -12.33
N ARG A 2 33.77 78.75 -12.98
CA ARG A 2 33.37 78.20 -14.31
C ARG A 2 32.75 76.78 -14.35
N VAL A 3 31.43 76.80 -14.57
CA VAL A 3 30.56 75.78 -15.20
C VAL A 3 30.69 75.91 -16.74
N PRO A 4 30.36 74.90 -17.56
CA PRO A 4 29.01 74.86 -18.20
C PRO A 4 28.45 73.41 -18.36
N ALA A 5 27.18 73.13 -18.02
CA ALA A 5 25.94 73.29 -18.79
C ALA A 5 25.62 72.14 -19.79
N SER A 6 24.58 71.36 -19.48
CA SER A 6 23.75 70.59 -20.44
C SER A 6 22.40 70.28 -19.74
N SER A 7 21.28 70.86 -20.16
CA SER A 7 20.40 70.55 -21.31
C SER A 7 19.17 69.69 -20.92
N ARG A 8 18.05 70.40 -20.74
CA ARG A 8 16.66 70.11 -21.14
C ARG A 8 16.09 68.68 -20.93
N VAL A 9 15.19 68.62 -19.96
CA VAL A 9 14.19 67.58 -19.73
C VAL A 9 13.16 67.55 -20.88
N ARG A 10 12.91 66.37 -21.46
CA ARG A 10 11.69 66.05 -22.21
C ARG A 10 10.95 64.93 -21.48
N ARG A 11 9.69 65.21 -21.11
CA ARG A 11 8.74 64.27 -20.52
C ARG A 11 8.29 63.27 -21.60
N PHE A 12 8.37 61.98 -21.31
CA PHE A 12 7.60 60.94 -21.99
C PHE A 12 6.74 60.24 -20.93
N ALA A 13 5.42 60.40 -21.06
CA ALA A 13 4.44 59.63 -20.33
C ALA A 13 4.24 58.31 -21.07
N GLY A 14 4.67 57.21 -20.47
CA GLY A 14 4.37 55.85 -20.93
C GLY A 14 3.45 55.17 -19.92
N LEU A 15 2.18 54.99 -20.27
CA LEU A 15 1.27 54.06 -19.60
C LEU A 15 1.78 52.63 -19.84
N ALA A 16 2.27 51.97 -18.80
CA ALA A 16 2.49 50.52 -18.82
C ALA A 16 1.22 49.84 -18.31
N LEU A 17 0.41 49.32 -19.24
CA LEU A 17 -0.73 48.47 -18.95
C LEU A 17 -0.20 47.08 -18.57
N LEU A 18 -0.12 46.76 -17.28
CA LEU A 18 0.22 45.43 -16.80
C LEU A 18 -1.00 44.52 -16.97
N ALA A 19 -1.03 43.73 -18.04
CA ALA A 19 -2.02 42.68 -18.21
C ALA A 19 -1.79 41.58 -17.18
N LEU A 20 -2.66 41.49 -16.16
CA LEU A 20 -2.77 40.30 -15.32
C LEU A 20 -3.37 39.16 -16.15
N LEU A 21 -2.51 38.24 -16.60
CA LEU A 21 -2.94 36.93 -17.05
C LEU A 21 -3.33 36.10 -15.81
N PRO A 22 -4.51 35.48 -15.76
CA PRO A 22 -4.86 34.58 -14.68
C PRO A 22 -3.97 33.34 -14.79
N ALA A 23 -3.24 33.04 -13.71
CA ALA A 23 -2.58 31.75 -13.57
C ALA A 23 -3.68 30.68 -13.51
N ALA A 24 -3.95 30.04 -14.65
CA ALA A 24 -4.69 28.80 -14.69
C ALA A 24 -3.88 27.78 -13.88
N ALA A 25 -4.35 27.49 -12.66
CA ALA A 25 -3.91 26.32 -11.94
C ALA A 25 -4.30 25.11 -12.78
N CYS A 26 -3.34 24.55 -13.52
CA CYS A 26 -3.50 23.24 -14.13
C CYS A 26 -3.79 22.27 -12.99
N ALA A 27 -5.03 21.79 -12.92
CA ALA A 27 -5.32 20.57 -12.19
C ALA A 27 -4.36 19.50 -12.73
N ALA A 28 -3.48 18.98 -11.89
CA ALA A 28 -2.63 17.87 -12.28
C ALA A 28 -3.56 16.71 -12.69
N ASP A 29 -3.47 16.33 -13.96
CA ASP A 29 -4.23 15.23 -14.54
C ASP A 29 -3.78 13.94 -13.83
N VAL A 30 -4.57 13.47 -12.85
CA VAL A 30 -4.24 12.27 -12.07
C VAL A 30 -4.49 11.04 -12.94
N ARG A 31 -3.52 10.72 -13.79
CA ARG A 31 -3.56 9.52 -14.64
C ARG A 31 -3.07 8.31 -13.86
N PRO A 32 -3.64 7.11 -14.08
CA PRO A 32 -3.08 5.87 -13.57
C PRO A 32 -1.62 5.71 -14.01
N LEU A 33 -0.76 5.20 -13.12
CA LEU A 33 0.69 5.08 -13.37
C LEU A 33 1.00 4.33 -14.68
N GLY A 34 0.28 3.24 -14.97
CA GLY A 34 0.47 2.48 -16.20
C GLY A 34 0.17 3.27 -17.48
N GLU A 35 -0.83 4.16 -17.44
CA GLU A 35 -1.15 5.02 -18.58
C GLU A 35 -0.11 6.13 -18.77
N ALA A 36 0.37 6.71 -17.65
CA ALA A 36 1.46 7.69 -17.68
C ALA A 36 2.74 7.08 -18.27
N LEU A 37 3.10 5.86 -17.86
CA LEU A 37 4.27 5.15 -18.37
C LEU A 37 4.09 4.71 -19.83
N ALA A 38 2.90 4.24 -20.22
CA ALA A 38 2.63 3.83 -21.60
C ALA A 38 2.68 4.98 -22.61
N ALA A 39 2.50 6.22 -22.16
CA ALA A 39 2.64 7.42 -22.98
C ALA A 39 4.11 7.79 -23.28
N GLU A 40 5.07 7.20 -22.56
CA GLU A 40 6.50 7.49 -22.73
C GLU A 40 7.15 6.58 -23.78
N PRO A 41 8.23 7.03 -24.45
CA PRO A 41 8.98 6.16 -25.34
C PRO A 41 9.58 4.96 -24.59
N VAL A 42 9.25 3.74 -25.03
CA VAL A 42 9.76 2.49 -24.42
C VAL A 42 11.28 2.47 -24.32
N ALA A 43 11.99 3.02 -25.31
CA ALA A 43 13.46 3.12 -25.28
C ALA A 43 13.97 3.99 -24.12
N SER A 44 13.25 5.06 -23.77
CA SER A 44 13.59 5.93 -22.64
C SER A 44 13.41 5.18 -21.32
N LEU A 45 12.27 4.51 -21.16
CA LEU A 45 11.99 3.67 -19.99
C LEU A 45 13.01 2.53 -19.84
N ALA A 46 13.41 1.91 -20.94
CA ALA A 46 14.42 0.85 -20.95
C ALA A 46 15.78 1.38 -20.45
N ALA A 47 16.25 2.49 -21.01
CA ALA A 47 17.51 3.10 -20.60
C ALA A 47 17.49 3.53 -19.13
N GLU A 48 16.37 4.10 -18.67
CA GLU A 48 16.20 4.53 -17.28
C GLU A 48 16.14 3.34 -16.33
N SER A 49 15.41 2.27 -16.67
CA SER A 49 15.34 1.05 -15.87
C SER A 49 16.71 0.42 -15.67
N LEU A 50 17.52 0.37 -16.75
CA LEU A 50 18.87 -0.19 -16.69
C LEU A 50 19.84 0.64 -15.83
N ARG A 51 19.67 1.96 -15.81
CA ARG A 51 20.54 2.91 -15.11
C ARG A 51 20.15 3.16 -13.65
N ALA A 52 18.84 3.28 -13.38
CA ALA A 52 18.30 3.76 -12.11
C ALA A 52 17.47 2.72 -11.36
N GLY A 53 17.12 1.60 -11.99
CA GLY A 53 16.46 0.49 -11.33
C GLY A 53 17.41 -0.30 -10.42
N ASP A 54 16.88 -0.83 -9.32
CA ASP A 54 17.56 -1.73 -8.39
C ASP A 54 16.94 -3.13 -8.48
N PRO A 55 17.72 -4.16 -8.88
CA PRO A 55 17.20 -5.51 -9.04
C PRO A 55 16.81 -6.17 -7.72
N ALA A 56 17.39 -5.79 -6.57
CA ALA A 56 17.03 -6.36 -5.28
C ALA A 56 15.67 -5.83 -4.80
N ARG A 57 15.41 -4.54 -4.99
CA ARG A 57 14.07 -3.96 -4.73
C ARG A 57 13.04 -4.50 -5.71
N GLY A 58 13.41 -4.64 -6.98
CA GLY A 58 12.55 -5.24 -8.00
C GLY A 58 12.18 -6.69 -7.71
N ALA A 59 13.10 -7.46 -7.12
CA ALA A 59 12.83 -8.81 -6.66
C ALA A 59 11.74 -8.82 -5.58
N ILE A 60 11.80 -7.91 -4.60
CA ILE A 60 10.75 -7.79 -3.57
C ILE A 60 9.40 -7.52 -4.24
N VAL A 61 9.34 -6.56 -5.17
CA VAL A 61 8.13 -6.23 -5.93
C VAL A 61 7.58 -7.48 -6.66
N PHE A 62 8.43 -8.21 -7.39
CA PHE A 62 8.02 -9.41 -8.13
C PHE A 62 7.46 -10.51 -7.20
N HIS A 63 8.11 -10.72 -6.04
CA HIS A 63 7.74 -11.77 -5.08
C HIS A 63 6.63 -11.33 -4.10
N THR A 64 6.20 -10.07 -4.12
CA THR A 64 5.13 -9.56 -3.26
C THR A 64 3.78 -10.16 -3.65
N ALA A 65 3.04 -10.65 -2.66
CA ALA A 65 1.75 -11.31 -2.87
C ALA A 65 0.71 -10.45 -3.61
N GLN A 66 0.73 -9.13 -3.42
CA GLN A 66 -0.21 -8.18 -4.03
C GLN A 66 -0.16 -8.16 -5.57
N LEU A 67 1.02 -8.36 -6.16
CA LEU A 67 1.20 -8.34 -7.63
C LEU A 67 1.00 -9.70 -8.27
N THR A 68 1.01 -10.78 -7.48
CA THR A 68 0.71 -12.16 -7.92
C THR A 68 1.58 -12.71 -9.07
N CYS A 69 2.69 -12.06 -9.44
CA CYS A 69 3.55 -12.48 -10.55
C CYS A 69 4.01 -13.94 -10.40
N THR A 70 4.35 -14.35 -9.18
CA THR A 70 4.79 -15.72 -8.83
C THR A 70 3.70 -16.78 -8.93
N LYS A 71 2.42 -16.41 -9.03
CA LYS A 71 1.33 -17.37 -9.27
C LYS A 71 1.31 -17.89 -10.71
N CYS A 72 1.88 -17.12 -11.65
CA CYS A 72 1.89 -17.47 -13.06
C CYS A 72 3.31 -17.77 -13.59
N HIS A 73 4.32 -17.07 -13.06
CA HIS A 73 5.69 -17.12 -13.55
C HIS A 73 6.64 -17.74 -12.54
N ALA A 74 7.51 -18.63 -13.01
CA ALA A 74 8.71 -19.03 -12.29
C ALA A 74 9.83 -18.00 -12.51
N ALA A 75 10.68 -17.87 -11.50
CA ALA A 75 11.92 -17.09 -11.53
C ALA A 75 13.05 -17.94 -10.92
N ASP A 76 13.12 -19.19 -11.33
CA ASP A 76 14.10 -20.19 -10.91
C ASP A 76 14.24 -21.25 -12.01
N ALA A 77 14.86 -22.40 -11.73
CA ALA A 77 14.99 -23.49 -12.69
C ALA A 77 13.68 -24.30 -12.88
N GLY A 78 12.61 -23.95 -12.18
CA GLY A 78 11.34 -24.68 -12.14
C GLY A 78 10.43 -24.44 -13.34
N ALA A 79 9.37 -25.24 -13.42
CA ALA A 79 8.31 -25.07 -14.40
C ALA A 79 7.37 -23.93 -13.97
N SER A 80 7.01 -23.07 -14.92
CA SER A 80 6.00 -22.04 -14.68
C SER A 80 4.59 -22.60 -14.83
N PRO A 81 3.66 -22.28 -13.92
CA PRO A 81 2.31 -22.84 -13.95
C PRO A 81 1.50 -22.36 -15.16
N LEU A 82 1.60 -21.08 -15.55
CA LEU A 82 0.72 -20.50 -16.59
C LEU A 82 1.47 -19.59 -17.58
N GLY A 83 2.43 -18.80 -17.12
CA GLY A 83 3.25 -17.92 -17.94
C GLY A 83 4.59 -18.56 -18.34
N PRO A 84 5.45 -17.85 -19.09
CA PRO A 84 6.83 -18.24 -19.29
C PRO A 84 7.64 -18.20 -17.99
N ASN A 85 8.62 -19.09 -17.87
CA ASN A 85 9.68 -18.94 -16.88
C ASN A 85 10.51 -17.72 -17.26
N LEU A 86 10.69 -16.79 -16.33
CA LEU A 86 11.34 -15.50 -16.56
C LEU A 86 12.86 -15.54 -16.30
N ALA A 87 13.37 -16.59 -15.62
CA ALA A 87 14.80 -16.80 -15.39
C ALA A 87 15.48 -17.45 -16.61
N GLY A 88 15.45 -16.75 -17.76
CA GLY A 88 16.09 -17.21 -18.99
C GLY A 88 15.78 -16.34 -20.20
N PRO A 89 16.26 -16.70 -21.40
CA PRO A 89 16.14 -15.87 -22.59
C PRO A 89 14.68 -15.61 -22.96
N ARG A 90 14.34 -14.34 -23.21
CA ARG A 90 13.05 -13.99 -23.83
C ARG A 90 13.18 -14.16 -25.33
N LEU A 91 12.13 -14.67 -25.96
CA LEU A 91 12.13 -14.97 -27.38
C LEU A 91 11.22 -13.99 -28.12
N ASP A 92 11.61 -13.57 -29.31
CA ASP A 92 10.70 -12.87 -30.22
C ASP A 92 9.69 -13.83 -30.89
N SER A 93 8.88 -13.29 -31.80
CA SER A 93 7.86 -14.06 -32.54
C SER A 93 8.44 -15.22 -33.34
N ASP A 94 9.69 -15.10 -33.78
CA ASP A 94 10.38 -16.06 -34.62
C ASP A 94 11.16 -17.09 -33.78
N GLY A 95 11.12 -16.96 -32.45
CA GLY A 95 11.81 -17.84 -31.51
C GLY A 95 13.27 -17.47 -31.27
N ALA A 96 13.74 -16.32 -31.76
CA ALA A 96 15.11 -15.86 -31.53
C ALA A 96 15.24 -15.18 -30.17
N ALA A 97 16.36 -15.41 -29.49
CA ALA A 97 16.63 -14.80 -28.19
C ALA A 97 16.82 -13.28 -28.30
N LEU A 98 16.02 -12.54 -27.54
CA LEU A 98 16.12 -11.10 -27.38
C LEU A 98 17.35 -10.75 -26.52
N GLN A 99 18.08 -9.73 -26.96
CA GLN A 99 19.29 -9.24 -26.30
C GLN A 99 19.32 -7.72 -26.22
N GLY A 100 20.21 -7.18 -25.38
CA GLY A 100 20.44 -5.74 -25.27
C GLY A 100 19.14 -4.97 -24.97
N GLU A 101 18.96 -3.82 -25.60
CA GLU A 101 17.78 -2.96 -25.42
C GLU A 101 16.48 -3.61 -25.90
N ARG A 102 16.54 -4.53 -26.89
CA ARG A 102 15.35 -5.26 -27.38
C ARG A 102 14.72 -6.14 -26.31
N LEU A 103 15.55 -6.74 -25.45
CA LEU A 103 15.08 -7.52 -24.30
C LEU A 103 14.32 -6.61 -23.31
N THR A 104 14.94 -5.51 -22.89
CA THR A 104 14.37 -4.61 -21.89
C THR A 104 13.09 -3.96 -22.41
N ALA A 105 13.07 -3.54 -23.69
CA ALA A 105 11.88 -3.00 -24.35
C ALA A 105 10.74 -4.02 -24.38
N HIS A 106 11.03 -5.28 -24.69
CA HIS A 106 10.03 -6.36 -24.68
C HIS A 106 9.45 -6.60 -23.28
N LEU A 107 10.28 -6.54 -22.23
CA LEU A 107 9.81 -6.67 -20.83
C LEU A 107 8.87 -5.52 -20.45
N ILE A 108 9.22 -4.28 -20.81
CA ILE A 108 8.39 -3.09 -20.57
C ILE A 108 7.06 -3.19 -21.31
N GLU A 109 7.09 -3.56 -22.60
CA GLU A 109 5.88 -3.73 -23.39
C GLU A 109 4.99 -4.84 -22.81
N SER A 110 5.57 -5.95 -22.36
CA SER A 110 4.82 -7.06 -21.75
C SER A 110 4.14 -6.63 -20.44
N LEU A 111 4.75 -5.74 -19.65
CA LEU A 111 4.17 -5.20 -18.41
C LEU A 111 3.05 -4.17 -18.67
N LEU A 112 3.23 -3.29 -19.66
CA LEU A 112 2.30 -2.20 -19.94
C LEU A 112 1.15 -2.62 -20.88
N GLU A 113 1.43 -3.49 -21.84
CA GLU A 113 0.52 -3.93 -22.90
C GLU A 113 0.53 -5.47 -23.06
N PRO A 114 0.17 -6.25 -22.02
CA PRO A 114 0.35 -7.71 -22.01
C PRO A 114 -0.40 -8.47 -23.11
N SER A 115 -1.44 -7.88 -23.72
CA SER A 115 -2.21 -8.49 -24.81
C SER A 115 -1.74 -8.09 -26.22
N LYS A 116 -0.73 -7.22 -26.34
CA LYS A 116 -0.24 -6.72 -27.64
C LYS A 116 0.44 -7.81 -28.47
N SER A 117 1.22 -8.67 -27.81
CA SER A 117 1.87 -9.83 -28.44
C SER A 117 1.82 -11.03 -27.49
N ILE A 118 1.13 -12.08 -27.91
CA ILE A 118 0.96 -13.32 -27.14
C ILE A 118 1.47 -14.48 -27.99
N ARG A 119 2.55 -15.13 -27.54
CA ARG A 119 3.09 -16.30 -28.23
C ARG A 119 2.08 -17.46 -28.19
N PRO A 120 1.95 -18.27 -29.26
CA PRO A 120 0.89 -19.28 -29.36
C PRO A 120 0.82 -20.26 -28.19
N GLU A 121 1.95 -20.66 -27.61
CA GLU A 121 2.01 -21.61 -26.50
C GLU A 121 1.54 -21.04 -25.15
N TYR A 122 1.39 -19.71 -25.04
CA TYR A 122 0.84 -19.03 -23.86
C TYR A 122 -0.53 -18.40 -24.14
N ARG A 123 -1.13 -18.69 -25.30
CA ARG A 123 -2.49 -18.24 -25.61
C ARG A 123 -3.50 -19.12 -24.86
N SER A 124 -4.38 -18.48 -24.08
CA SER A 124 -5.42 -19.22 -23.37
C SER A 124 -6.51 -19.73 -24.31
N LEU A 125 -7.05 -20.88 -23.96
CA LEU A 125 -8.14 -21.57 -24.63
C LEU A 125 -9.30 -21.71 -23.67
N ALA A 126 -10.49 -21.37 -24.15
CA ALA A 126 -11.75 -21.80 -23.56
C ALA A 126 -12.21 -23.08 -24.30
N ILE A 127 -12.34 -24.17 -23.56
CA ILE A 127 -12.79 -25.48 -24.07
C ILE A 127 -14.19 -25.72 -23.53
N VAL A 128 -15.15 -25.86 -24.43
CA VAL A 128 -16.49 -26.33 -24.11
C VAL A 128 -16.55 -27.81 -24.43
N THR A 129 -16.91 -28.61 -23.44
CA THR A 129 -17.05 -30.06 -23.58
C THR A 129 -18.48 -30.44 -23.95
N GLU A 130 -18.65 -31.62 -24.53
CA GLU A 130 -19.97 -32.15 -24.94
C GLU A 130 -20.96 -32.28 -23.77
N ASP A 131 -20.45 -32.42 -22.55
CA ASP A 131 -21.27 -32.46 -21.32
C ASP A 131 -21.62 -31.05 -20.77
N GLY A 132 -21.25 -29.99 -21.49
CA GLY A 132 -21.57 -28.61 -21.15
C GLY A 132 -20.60 -27.94 -20.16
N ARG A 133 -19.51 -28.60 -19.74
CA ARG A 133 -18.49 -27.95 -18.91
C ARG A 133 -17.60 -27.04 -19.76
N THR A 134 -17.29 -25.87 -19.21
CA THR A 134 -16.32 -24.92 -19.77
C THR A 134 -15.05 -24.92 -18.93
N LEU A 135 -13.92 -25.24 -19.56
CA LEU A 135 -12.58 -25.21 -18.97
C LEU A 135 -11.78 -24.08 -19.61
N THR A 136 -11.00 -23.34 -18.84
CA THR A 136 -10.16 -22.25 -19.36
C THR A 136 -8.72 -22.44 -18.91
N GLY A 137 -7.76 -22.42 -19.83
CA GLY A 137 -6.38 -22.67 -19.49
C GLY A 137 -5.41 -22.56 -20.66
N ILE A 138 -4.19 -23.04 -20.46
CA ILE A 138 -3.13 -23.04 -21.47
C ILE A 138 -2.91 -24.45 -21.99
N LEU A 139 -2.81 -24.62 -23.31
CA LEU A 139 -2.48 -25.91 -23.93
C LEU A 139 -1.07 -26.34 -23.49
N ALA A 140 -0.97 -27.46 -22.77
CA ALA A 140 0.32 -28.03 -22.40
C ALA A 140 0.84 -28.96 -23.51
N ARG A 141 -0.03 -29.86 -23.98
CA ARG A 141 0.26 -30.82 -25.04
C ARG A 141 -1.03 -31.37 -25.64
N GLU A 142 -0.93 -31.80 -26.89
CA GLU A 142 -1.95 -32.62 -27.54
C GLU A 142 -1.29 -33.92 -28.02
N THR A 143 -1.91 -35.05 -27.70
CA THR A 143 -1.39 -36.38 -28.03
C THR A 143 -2.32 -37.03 -29.05
N PRO A 144 -1.81 -37.44 -30.21
CA PRO A 144 -2.60 -38.12 -31.23
C PRO A 144 -3.03 -39.51 -30.74
N ALA A 145 -4.07 -40.06 -31.37
CA ALA A 145 -4.49 -41.43 -31.08
C ALA A 145 -3.38 -42.42 -31.44
N ALA A 146 -3.02 -43.31 -30.50
CA ALA A 146 -2.02 -44.34 -30.68
C ALA A 146 -2.37 -45.56 -29.81
N ASP A 147 -2.07 -46.77 -30.30
CA ASP A 147 -2.19 -48.04 -29.56
C ASP A 147 -3.54 -48.26 -28.83
N GLY A 148 -4.65 -47.92 -29.50
CA GLY A 148 -6.01 -48.07 -28.95
C GLY A 148 -6.41 -47.02 -27.92
N GLN A 149 -5.56 -46.04 -27.62
CA GLN A 149 -5.88 -44.90 -26.77
C GLN A 149 -6.47 -43.74 -27.60
N PRO A 150 -7.53 -43.08 -27.12
CA PRO A 150 -8.11 -41.93 -27.81
C PRO A 150 -7.14 -40.75 -27.79
N ALA A 151 -7.22 -39.88 -28.80
CA ALA A 151 -6.46 -38.64 -28.80
C ALA A 151 -6.86 -37.76 -27.60
N THR A 152 -5.89 -37.13 -26.94
CA THR A 152 -6.13 -36.32 -25.72
C THR A 152 -5.47 -34.96 -25.81
N LEU A 153 -6.14 -33.96 -25.26
CA LEU A 153 -5.61 -32.63 -25.01
C LEU A 153 -5.34 -32.47 -23.52
N VAL A 154 -4.17 -31.94 -23.15
CA VAL A 154 -3.82 -31.61 -21.77
C VAL A 154 -3.79 -30.10 -21.61
N LEU A 155 -4.66 -29.60 -20.73
CA LEU A 155 -4.82 -28.19 -20.42
C LEU A 155 -4.26 -27.89 -19.02
N ARG A 156 -3.46 -26.84 -18.86
CA ARG A 156 -3.15 -26.28 -17.54
C ARG A 156 -4.30 -25.36 -17.13
N ASP A 157 -5.14 -25.84 -16.23
CA ASP A 157 -6.38 -25.17 -15.82
C ASP A 157 -6.09 -23.94 -14.96
N LEU A 158 -6.63 -22.80 -15.37
CA LEU A 158 -6.50 -21.53 -14.67
C LEU A 158 -7.16 -21.60 -13.28
N ALA A 159 -8.33 -22.24 -13.16
CA ALA A 159 -9.07 -22.33 -11.91
C ALA A 159 -8.33 -23.18 -10.85
N ALA A 160 -7.53 -24.14 -11.30
CA ALA A 160 -6.73 -25.02 -10.47
C ALA A 160 -5.23 -24.62 -10.45
N SER A 161 -4.92 -23.33 -10.66
CA SER A 161 -3.55 -22.80 -10.55
C SER A 161 -2.51 -23.51 -11.45
N GLY A 162 -2.93 -23.88 -12.66
CA GLY A 162 -2.08 -24.52 -13.66
C GLY A 162 -2.00 -26.05 -13.56
N ALA A 163 -2.83 -26.68 -12.72
CA ALA A 163 -2.93 -28.14 -12.68
C ALA A 163 -3.31 -28.71 -14.06
N GLU A 164 -2.68 -29.82 -14.43
CA GLU A 164 -2.97 -30.48 -15.71
C GLU A 164 -4.30 -31.23 -15.66
N VAL A 165 -5.18 -30.92 -16.62
CA VAL A 165 -6.44 -31.59 -16.86
C VAL A 165 -6.37 -32.27 -18.22
N VAL A 166 -6.60 -33.58 -18.25
CA VAL A 166 -6.63 -34.38 -19.48
C VAL A 166 -8.05 -34.44 -20.00
N ILE A 167 -8.24 -34.04 -21.26
CA ILE A 167 -9.54 -33.97 -21.92
C ILE A 167 -9.46 -34.80 -23.21
N PRO A 168 -10.28 -35.85 -23.37
CA PRO A 168 -10.38 -36.57 -24.65
C PRO A 168 -10.81 -35.63 -25.76
N LEU A 169 -10.15 -35.71 -26.93
CA LEU A 169 -10.48 -34.86 -28.09
C LEU A 169 -11.94 -34.99 -28.51
N ALA A 170 -12.48 -36.20 -28.44
CA ALA A 170 -13.87 -36.50 -28.77
C ALA A 170 -14.89 -35.92 -27.76
N ALA A 171 -14.45 -35.48 -26.59
CA ALA A 171 -15.32 -34.86 -25.59
C ALA A 171 -15.37 -33.33 -25.74
N ILE A 172 -14.70 -32.75 -26.74
CA ILE A 172 -14.60 -31.31 -26.94
C ILE A 172 -15.57 -30.88 -28.04
N ALA A 173 -16.59 -30.11 -27.65
CA ALA A 173 -17.57 -29.53 -28.55
C ALA A 173 -17.03 -28.27 -29.24
N GLU A 174 -16.35 -27.40 -28.49
CA GLU A 174 -15.82 -26.14 -29.01
C GLU A 174 -14.48 -25.76 -28.36
N ARG A 175 -13.60 -25.10 -29.13
CA ARG A 175 -12.35 -24.51 -28.65
C ARG A 175 -12.23 -23.08 -29.16
N VAL A 176 -12.13 -22.12 -28.24
CA VAL A 176 -11.99 -20.71 -28.56
C VAL A 176 -10.69 -20.18 -27.98
N ALA A 177 -9.82 -19.64 -28.84
CA ALA A 177 -8.61 -18.97 -28.39
C ALA A 177 -8.90 -17.55 -27.93
N SER A 178 -8.41 -17.19 -26.75
CA SER A 178 -8.58 -15.84 -26.21
C SER A 178 -7.76 -14.82 -27.02
N PRO A 179 -8.34 -13.66 -27.36
CA PRO A 179 -7.58 -12.54 -27.90
C PRO A 179 -6.79 -11.80 -26.81
N ALA A 180 -7.17 -11.94 -25.54
CA ALA A 180 -6.53 -11.30 -24.39
C ALA A 180 -5.56 -12.24 -23.66
N SER A 181 -4.48 -11.66 -23.11
CA SER A 181 -3.50 -12.36 -22.28
C SER A 181 -4.07 -12.73 -20.92
N LEU A 182 -3.59 -13.83 -20.33
CA LEU A 182 -3.85 -14.17 -18.93
C LEU A 182 -3.16 -13.20 -17.95
N MET A 183 -2.11 -12.51 -18.40
CA MET A 183 -1.48 -11.46 -17.60
C MET A 183 -2.41 -10.23 -17.54
N PRO A 184 -2.86 -9.80 -16.34
CA PRO A 184 -3.85 -8.73 -16.22
C PRO A 184 -3.33 -7.38 -16.73
N ALA A 185 -4.14 -6.69 -17.52
CA ALA A 185 -3.88 -5.30 -17.88
C ALA A 185 -3.95 -4.40 -16.64
N GLY A 186 -3.07 -3.39 -16.58
CA GLY A 186 -3.04 -2.42 -15.48
C GLY A 186 -2.40 -2.93 -14.19
N LEU A 187 -1.70 -4.07 -14.20
CA LEU A 187 -0.97 -4.59 -13.03
C LEU A 187 0.03 -3.57 -12.48
N VAL A 188 0.65 -2.77 -13.36
CA VAL A 188 1.57 -1.67 -13.03
C VAL A 188 0.92 -0.59 -12.14
N ASN A 189 -0.41 -0.46 -12.14
CA ASN A 189 -1.11 0.49 -11.26
C ASN A 189 -1.13 0.07 -9.78
N LEU A 190 -0.71 -1.16 -9.47
CA LEU A 190 -0.55 -1.63 -8.09
C LEU A 190 0.82 -1.26 -7.50
N LEU A 191 1.73 -0.74 -8.33
CA LEU A 191 3.02 -0.22 -7.87
C LEU A 191 2.82 1.13 -7.18
N ALA A 192 3.64 1.41 -6.16
CA ALA A 192 3.59 2.64 -5.41
C ALA A 192 3.93 3.87 -6.27
N ASP A 193 4.93 3.73 -7.15
CA ASP A 193 5.44 4.81 -7.98
C ASP A 193 6.24 4.28 -9.19
N ARG A 194 6.75 5.23 -10.00
CA ARG A 194 7.64 4.96 -11.13
C ARG A 194 8.89 4.17 -10.71
N GLN A 195 9.48 4.47 -9.55
CA GLN A 195 10.74 3.84 -9.16
C GLN A 195 10.57 2.33 -8.96
N GLN A 196 9.45 1.90 -8.37
CA GLN A 196 9.13 0.48 -8.28
C GLN A 196 8.98 -0.20 -9.64
N PHE A 197 8.46 0.50 -10.65
CA PHE A 197 8.39 0.00 -12.02
C PHE A 197 9.79 -0.21 -12.60
N LEU A 198 10.68 0.79 -12.47
CA LEU A 198 12.06 0.70 -12.95
C LEU A 198 12.84 -0.43 -12.26
N ASP A 199 12.66 -0.57 -10.95
CA ASP A 199 13.26 -1.63 -10.13
C ASP A 199 12.77 -3.01 -10.62
N LEU A 200 11.46 -3.18 -10.84
CA LEU A 200 10.88 -4.42 -11.36
C LEU A 200 11.44 -4.78 -12.75
N VAL A 201 11.50 -3.82 -13.68
CA VAL A 201 12.05 -4.04 -15.02
C VAL A 201 13.53 -4.43 -14.93
N LYS A 202 14.30 -3.78 -14.06
CA LYS A 202 15.72 -4.10 -13.83
C LYS A 202 15.89 -5.53 -13.33
N TYR A 203 15.08 -5.95 -12.35
CA TYR A 203 15.09 -7.33 -11.85
C TYR A 203 14.81 -8.34 -12.98
N LEU A 204 13.75 -8.10 -13.75
CA LEU A 204 13.36 -8.98 -14.86
C LEU A 204 14.43 -9.09 -15.94
N ASP A 205 15.08 -7.97 -16.29
CA ASP A 205 16.20 -7.96 -17.25
C ASP A 205 17.39 -8.79 -16.75
N GLU A 206 17.74 -8.66 -15.47
CA GLU A 206 18.86 -9.39 -14.89
C GLU A 206 18.62 -10.89 -14.78
N ILE A 207 17.43 -11.34 -14.37
CA ILE A 207 17.13 -12.77 -14.32
C ILE A 207 16.95 -13.38 -15.71
N ALA A 208 16.49 -12.60 -16.70
CA ALA A 208 16.39 -13.07 -18.08
C ALA A 208 17.77 -13.31 -18.70
N ARG A 209 18.77 -12.47 -18.38
CA ARG A 209 20.16 -12.61 -18.85
C ARG A 209 20.96 -13.62 -18.04
N GLY A 210 20.85 -13.54 -16.71
CA GLY A 210 21.66 -14.32 -15.77
C GLY A 210 21.06 -15.67 -15.41
N GLY A 211 19.85 -15.97 -15.88
CA GLY A 211 19.20 -17.26 -15.69
C GLY A 211 18.87 -17.59 -14.23
N PRO A 212 18.68 -18.88 -13.92
CA PRO A 212 18.29 -19.35 -12.58
C PRO A 212 19.29 -18.96 -11.49
N ASP A 213 20.59 -18.93 -11.79
CA ASP A 213 21.63 -18.57 -10.82
C ASP A 213 21.51 -17.11 -10.39
N ARG A 214 21.30 -16.19 -11.34
CA ARG A 214 21.08 -14.79 -11.00
C ARG A 214 19.76 -14.59 -10.28
N ALA A 215 18.71 -15.33 -10.66
CA ALA A 215 17.43 -15.27 -9.98
C ALA A 215 17.51 -15.76 -8.53
N ALA A 216 18.30 -16.81 -8.27
CA ALA A 216 18.60 -17.29 -6.92
C ALA A 216 19.41 -16.27 -6.11
N ALA A 217 20.43 -15.64 -6.72
CA ALA A 217 21.24 -14.62 -6.06
C ALA A 217 20.47 -13.34 -5.69
N LEU A 218 19.42 -13.02 -6.46
CA LEU A 218 18.53 -11.88 -6.22
C LEU A 218 17.27 -12.25 -5.43
N ARG A 219 17.12 -13.51 -5.02
CA ARG A 219 15.93 -13.96 -4.30
C ARG A 219 15.82 -13.18 -2.98
N PRO A 220 14.68 -12.50 -2.72
CA PRO A 220 14.53 -11.75 -1.48
C PRO A 220 14.65 -12.67 -0.27
N ASP A 221 15.17 -12.14 0.83
CA ASP A 221 15.16 -12.85 2.11
C ASP A 221 13.70 -13.26 2.44
N PRO A 222 13.42 -14.55 2.71
CA PRO A 222 12.09 -15.00 3.10
C PRO A 222 11.49 -14.19 4.26
N ALA A 223 12.30 -13.61 5.16
CA ALA A 223 11.82 -12.73 6.21
C ALA A 223 11.20 -11.43 5.66
N LEU A 224 11.75 -10.87 4.58
CA LEU A 224 11.21 -9.67 3.93
C LEU A 224 9.88 -9.97 3.22
N LEU A 225 9.70 -11.19 2.72
CA LEU A 225 8.45 -11.66 2.10
C LEU A 225 7.42 -12.15 3.12
N ALA A 226 7.86 -12.77 4.22
CA ALA A 226 7.00 -13.24 5.31
C ALA A 226 6.33 -12.08 6.06
N LEU A 227 6.93 -10.89 6.02
CA LEU A 227 6.30 -9.64 6.48
C LEU A 227 5.14 -9.18 5.56
N GLN A 228 4.95 -9.81 4.39
CA GLN A 228 3.98 -9.39 3.37
C GLN A 228 2.88 -10.43 3.08
N GLY A 229 2.97 -11.65 3.62
CA GLY A 229 1.97 -12.71 3.45
C GLY A 229 1.04 -12.86 4.66
N PRO A 230 -0.09 -13.60 4.54
CA PRO A 230 -0.94 -13.94 5.67
C PRO A 230 -0.12 -14.60 6.79
N ALA A 231 -0.41 -14.27 8.04
CA ALA A 231 0.29 -14.86 9.17
C ALA A 231 0.16 -16.40 9.16
N PRO A 232 1.16 -17.17 9.63
CA PRO A 232 1.14 -18.64 9.53
C PRO A 232 -0.11 -19.33 10.11
N TYR A 233 -0.76 -18.72 11.11
CA TYR A 233 -1.99 -19.22 11.72
C TYR A 233 -3.20 -19.14 10.79
N GLU A 234 -3.14 -18.33 9.73
CA GLU A 234 -4.23 -18.16 8.74
C GLU A 234 -4.47 -19.43 7.91
N ARG A 235 -3.56 -20.41 7.97
CA ARG A 235 -3.70 -21.70 7.27
C ARG A 235 -4.53 -22.74 8.01
N ASP A 236 -4.80 -22.52 9.30
CA ASP A 236 -5.56 -23.45 10.16
C ASP A 236 -6.58 -22.67 10.98
N ILE A 237 -7.68 -22.27 10.34
CA ILE A 237 -8.76 -21.49 10.95
C ILE A 237 -10.07 -22.27 10.91
N ASP A 238 -10.76 -22.31 12.04
CA ASP A 238 -12.13 -22.81 12.18
C ASP A 238 -13.14 -21.80 11.61
N HIS A 239 -13.14 -21.68 10.28
CA HIS A 239 -14.03 -20.76 9.54
C HIS A 239 -15.50 -21.07 9.81
N ALA A 240 -15.88 -22.36 9.81
CA ALA A 240 -17.24 -22.80 10.06
C ALA A 240 -17.70 -22.44 11.48
N GLY A 241 -16.85 -22.63 12.49
CA GLY A 241 -17.16 -22.28 13.87
C GLY A 241 -17.39 -20.78 14.09
N PHE A 242 -16.56 -19.92 13.49
CA PHE A 242 -16.80 -18.46 13.57
C PHE A 242 -18.16 -18.05 12.99
N ILE A 243 -18.53 -18.64 11.85
CA ILE A 243 -19.79 -18.32 11.16
C ILE A 243 -20.99 -18.93 11.92
N ALA A 244 -20.86 -20.16 12.41
CA ALA A 244 -21.90 -20.85 13.15
C ALA A 244 -22.26 -20.12 14.46
N GLU A 245 -21.29 -19.47 15.11
CA GLU A 245 -21.53 -18.68 16.32
C GLU A 245 -22.46 -17.48 16.12
N TRP A 246 -22.63 -16.99 14.89
CA TRP A 246 -23.58 -15.91 14.60
C TRP A 246 -25.05 -16.34 14.76
N ALA A 247 -25.33 -17.65 14.71
CA ALA A 247 -26.67 -18.18 14.95
C ALA A 247 -27.09 -18.08 16.43
N ASP A 248 -26.12 -17.96 17.35
CA ASP A 248 -26.41 -17.64 18.75
C ASP A 248 -26.73 -16.13 18.88
N PRO A 249 -27.91 -15.74 19.38
CA PRO A 249 -28.32 -14.33 19.41
C PRO A 249 -27.41 -13.43 20.25
N GLY A 250 -26.78 -13.98 21.30
CA GLY A 250 -25.87 -13.23 22.16
C GLY A 250 -24.53 -12.99 21.47
N LYS A 251 -23.92 -14.06 20.94
CA LYS A 251 -22.64 -13.99 20.23
C LYS A 251 -22.75 -13.21 18.92
N GLY A 252 -23.82 -13.41 18.15
CA GLY A 252 -24.08 -12.67 16.92
C GLY A 252 -24.19 -11.16 17.16
N ARG A 253 -24.94 -10.75 18.19
CA ARG A 253 -25.02 -9.33 18.59
C ARG A 253 -23.65 -8.76 18.97
N GLN A 254 -22.87 -9.49 19.76
CA GLN A 254 -21.53 -9.03 20.16
C GLN A 254 -20.57 -8.93 18.96
N ALA A 255 -20.63 -9.89 18.03
CA ALA A 255 -19.85 -9.84 16.79
C ALA A 255 -20.24 -8.63 15.93
N TYR A 256 -21.55 -8.35 15.82
CA TYR A 256 -22.06 -7.18 15.11
C TYR A 256 -21.52 -5.88 15.70
N GLU A 257 -21.62 -5.70 17.03
CA GLU A 257 -21.15 -4.48 17.72
C GLU A 257 -19.64 -4.28 17.61
N ARG A 258 -18.84 -5.36 17.64
CA ARG A 258 -17.39 -5.27 17.40
C ARG A 258 -17.07 -4.95 15.95
N GLY A 259 -17.79 -5.58 15.01
CA GLY A 259 -17.64 -5.37 13.57
C GLY A 259 -17.98 -3.94 13.14
N GLU A 260 -19.03 -3.36 13.71
CA GLU A 260 -19.42 -1.97 13.48
C GLU A 260 -18.29 -1.00 13.84
N LYS A 261 -17.69 -1.18 15.02
CA LYS A 261 -16.56 -0.34 15.49
C LYS A 261 -15.35 -0.46 14.57
N ILE A 262 -15.05 -1.66 14.08
CA ILE A 262 -13.96 -1.91 13.13
C ILE A 262 -14.25 -1.20 11.80
N TYR A 263 -15.46 -1.38 11.26
CA TYR A 263 -15.86 -0.78 9.99
C TYR A 263 -15.82 0.74 10.05
N ALA A 264 -16.39 1.33 11.09
CA ALA A 264 -16.44 2.78 11.30
C ALA A 264 -15.05 3.39 11.47
N ARG A 265 -14.08 2.64 12.00
CA ARG A 265 -12.72 3.14 12.20
C ARG A 265 -11.87 3.17 10.93
N VAL A 266 -11.99 2.13 10.08
CA VAL A 266 -11.05 1.93 8.97
C VAL A 266 -11.75 1.80 7.62
N CYS A 267 -12.77 0.94 7.53
CA CYS A 267 -13.37 0.54 6.26
C CYS A 267 -14.25 1.64 5.65
N VAL A 268 -14.96 2.40 6.48
CA VAL A 268 -15.91 3.44 6.06
C VAL A 268 -15.25 4.51 5.20
N ASN A 269 -13.96 4.81 5.44
CA ASN A 269 -13.24 5.84 4.71
C ASN A 269 -13.23 5.55 3.21
N CYS A 270 -13.05 4.29 2.80
CA CYS A 270 -13.02 3.90 1.39
C CYS A 270 -14.39 3.43 0.89
N HIS A 271 -15.11 2.62 1.67
CA HIS A 271 -16.35 1.96 1.23
C HIS A 271 -17.63 2.78 1.47
N GLY A 272 -17.56 3.80 2.32
CA GLY A 272 -18.68 4.68 2.65
C GLY A 272 -19.72 4.05 3.56
N THR A 273 -20.87 4.71 3.66
CA THR A 273 -22.08 4.24 4.33
C THR A 273 -23.17 3.97 3.29
N PRO A 274 -24.35 3.44 3.70
CA PRO A 274 -25.47 3.35 2.78
C PRO A 274 -25.88 4.73 2.21
N GLU A 275 -25.74 5.78 3.00
CA GLU A 275 -26.13 7.15 2.66
C GLU A 275 -25.03 7.93 1.92
N ALA A 276 -23.76 7.72 2.29
CA ALA A 276 -22.64 8.52 1.79
C ALA A 276 -21.58 7.65 1.09
N PRO A 277 -21.07 8.05 -0.10
CA PRO A 277 -19.91 7.39 -0.70
C PRO A 277 -18.67 7.53 0.20
N GLY A 278 -17.78 6.53 0.14
CA GLY A 278 -16.43 6.68 0.67
C GLY A 278 -15.55 7.51 -0.27
N SER A 279 -14.32 7.76 0.15
CA SER A 279 -13.34 8.57 -0.56
C SER A 279 -12.79 7.93 -1.82
N LEU A 280 -12.88 6.59 -1.95
CA LEU A 280 -12.36 5.85 -3.09
C LEU A 280 -13.50 5.46 -4.05
N PRO A 281 -13.62 6.09 -5.24
CA PRO A 281 -14.74 5.85 -6.16
C PRO A 281 -14.82 4.41 -6.68
N THR A 282 -13.69 3.71 -6.71
CA THR A 282 -13.57 2.32 -7.17
C THR A 282 -13.84 1.29 -6.07
N ALA A 283 -13.97 1.71 -4.81
CA ALA A 283 -14.26 0.79 -3.71
C ALA A 283 -15.68 0.23 -3.82
N LEU A 284 -15.83 -1.05 -3.48
CA LEU A 284 -17.13 -1.70 -3.48
C LEU A 284 -18.06 -1.03 -2.46
N ARG A 285 -19.16 -0.45 -2.93
CA ARG A 285 -20.23 0.01 -2.06
C ARG A 285 -21.10 -1.17 -1.63
N PHE A 286 -20.93 -1.68 -0.41
CA PHE A 286 -21.64 -2.89 0.04
C PHE A 286 -23.17 -2.80 -0.09
N ALA A 287 -23.75 -1.62 0.12
CA ALA A 287 -25.20 -1.42 0.01
C ALA A 287 -25.77 -1.52 -1.42
N ALA A 288 -24.96 -1.48 -2.48
CA ALA A 288 -25.48 -1.41 -3.86
C ALA A 288 -24.61 -2.10 -4.93
N GLY A 289 -23.34 -2.35 -4.67
CA GLY A 289 -22.39 -2.89 -5.64
C GLY A 289 -22.36 -4.42 -5.67
N THR A 290 -21.76 -4.97 -6.73
CA THR A 290 -21.60 -6.42 -6.92
C THR A 290 -20.18 -6.85 -6.53
N PHE A 291 -20.07 -7.90 -5.73
CA PHE A 291 -18.77 -8.49 -5.39
C PHE A 291 -18.14 -9.15 -6.61
N LYS A 292 -16.86 -8.87 -6.85
CA LYS A 292 -16.10 -9.43 -7.99
C LYS A 292 -15.36 -10.73 -7.65
N VAL A 293 -15.12 -10.98 -6.36
CA VAL A 293 -14.29 -12.10 -5.86
C VAL A 293 -15.03 -12.99 -4.85
N GLY A 294 -16.37 -12.97 -4.90
CA GLY A 294 -17.26 -13.70 -4.00
C GLY A 294 -17.82 -12.82 -2.86
N ALA A 295 -19.09 -13.06 -2.52
CA ALA A 295 -19.83 -12.34 -1.48
C ALA A 295 -20.10 -13.19 -0.22
N ASP A 296 -19.72 -14.48 -0.24
CA ASP A 296 -19.84 -15.34 0.92
C ASP A 296 -18.81 -14.96 2.01
N PRO A 297 -19.07 -15.28 3.29
CA PRO A 297 -18.16 -14.91 4.37
C PRO A 297 -16.72 -15.36 4.19
N HIS A 298 -16.47 -16.52 3.58
CA HIS A 298 -15.11 -17.02 3.41
C HIS A 298 -14.39 -16.30 2.27
N ALA A 299 -15.07 -15.98 1.16
CA ALA A 299 -14.51 -15.11 0.13
C ALA A 299 -14.19 -13.71 0.66
N MET A 300 -15.06 -13.13 1.50
CA MET A 300 -14.79 -11.87 2.18
C MET A 300 -13.59 -11.99 3.11
N TYR A 301 -13.48 -13.09 3.86
CA TYR A 301 -12.32 -13.37 4.72
C TYR A 301 -11.02 -13.42 3.92
N ARG A 302 -10.99 -14.15 2.80
CA ARG A 302 -9.82 -14.19 1.92
C ARG A 302 -9.46 -12.81 1.38
N THR A 303 -10.45 -12.00 1.01
CA THR A 303 -10.20 -10.61 0.59
C THR A 303 -9.55 -9.78 1.69
N LEU A 304 -10.00 -9.92 2.95
CA LEU A 304 -9.38 -9.23 4.09
C LEU A 304 -8.00 -9.79 4.43
N THR A 305 -7.72 -11.06 4.15
CA THR A 305 -6.46 -11.73 4.48
C THR A 305 -5.38 -11.57 3.42
N GLU A 306 -5.75 -11.67 2.16
CA GLU A 306 -4.84 -11.71 1.00
C GLU A 306 -4.91 -10.44 0.14
N GLY A 307 -5.95 -9.62 0.33
CA GLY A 307 -6.27 -8.51 -0.56
C GLY A 307 -7.01 -8.96 -1.82
N ALA A 308 -7.59 -8.02 -2.56
CA ALA A 308 -8.18 -8.26 -3.87
C ALA A 308 -8.27 -6.96 -4.70
N GLY A 309 -7.62 -6.93 -5.86
CA GLY A 309 -7.56 -5.73 -6.70
C GLY A 309 -6.91 -4.55 -5.97
N GLN A 310 -7.65 -3.45 -5.80
CA GLN A 310 -7.19 -2.28 -5.04
C GLN A 310 -7.46 -2.38 -3.53
N MET A 311 -8.14 -3.43 -3.05
CA MET A 311 -8.32 -3.67 -1.63
C MET A 311 -7.07 -4.33 -1.07
N VAL A 312 -6.28 -3.57 -0.30
CA VAL A 312 -5.07 -4.09 0.35
C VAL A 312 -5.41 -5.11 1.44
N ALA A 313 -4.54 -6.10 1.62
CA ALA A 313 -4.67 -7.08 2.70
C ALA A 313 -4.69 -6.38 4.07
N GLN A 314 -5.61 -6.79 4.94
CA GLN A 314 -5.79 -6.24 6.28
C GLN A 314 -5.11 -7.13 7.32
N GLY A 315 -3.79 -7.30 7.19
CA GLY A 315 -2.98 -8.17 8.05
C GLY A 315 -2.91 -7.76 9.53
N TRP A 316 -3.40 -6.56 9.86
CA TRP A 316 -3.51 -6.07 11.24
C TRP A 316 -4.69 -6.68 12.01
N MET A 317 -5.69 -7.24 11.31
CA MET A 317 -6.83 -7.91 11.93
C MET A 317 -6.54 -9.39 12.16
N VAL A 318 -6.87 -9.88 13.36
CA VAL A 318 -6.90 -11.32 13.65
C VAL A 318 -8.19 -11.95 13.08
N PRO A 319 -8.30 -13.29 13.01
CA PRO A 319 -9.44 -13.98 12.39
C PRO A 319 -10.81 -13.57 12.97
N SER A 320 -10.91 -13.45 14.30
CA SER A 320 -12.13 -13.02 14.97
C SER A 320 -12.57 -11.61 14.56
N GLN A 321 -11.64 -10.66 14.45
CA GLN A 321 -11.93 -9.29 14.01
C GLN A 321 -12.39 -9.24 12.54
N LYS A 322 -11.79 -10.07 11.68
CA LYS A 322 -12.24 -10.21 10.27
C LYS A 322 -13.67 -10.72 10.21
N TYR A 323 -13.99 -11.77 10.96
CA TYR A 323 -15.35 -12.31 11.00
C TYR A 323 -16.37 -11.36 11.64
N ASP A 324 -15.98 -10.60 12.66
CA ASP A 324 -16.84 -9.56 13.25
C ASP A 324 -17.23 -8.51 12.21
N VAL A 325 -16.26 -7.96 11.45
CA VAL A 325 -16.57 -6.95 10.42
C VAL A 325 -17.34 -7.54 9.25
N ILE A 326 -17.08 -8.79 8.87
CA ILE A 326 -17.86 -9.52 7.85
C ILE A 326 -19.31 -9.67 8.30
N HIS A 327 -19.54 -10.06 9.56
CA HIS A 327 -20.88 -10.19 10.12
C HIS A 327 -21.63 -8.85 10.09
N TYR A 328 -20.98 -7.78 10.52
CA TYR A 328 -21.54 -6.43 10.46
C TYR A 328 -21.89 -6.01 9.03
N ILE A 329 -20.98 -6.17 8.06
CA ILE A 329 -21.25 -5.82 6.65
C ILE A 329 -22.47 -6.60 6.13
N ARG A 330 -22.54 -7.90 6.43
CA ARG A 330 -23.64 -8.76 6.01
C ARG A 330 -24.98 -8.30 6.56
N GLU A 331 -25.06 -8.05 7.86
CA GLU A 331 -26.33 -7.72 8.52
C GLU A 331 -26.74 -6.25 8.32
N ALA A 332 -25.80 -5.31 8.32
CA ALA A 332 -26.07 -3.87 8.20
C ALA A 332 -26.24 -3.39 6.75
N TYR A 333 -25.56 -4.03 5.78
CA TYR A 333 -25.57 -3.58 4.38
C TYR A 333 -26.23 -4.62 3.47
N LEU A 334 -25.72 -5.84 3.44
CA LEU A 334 -26.13 -6.80 2.40
C LEU A 334 -27.57 -7.26 2.60
N LYS A 335 -27.92 -7.73 3.81
CA LYS A 335 -29.26 -8.22 4.12
C LYS A 335 -30.37 -7.19 3.86
N PRO A 336 -30.27 -5.92 4.33
CA PRO A 336 -31.33 -4.95 4.12
C PRO A 336 -31.28 -4.20 2.78
N LYS A 337 -30.11 -4.03 2.16
CA LYS A 337 -29.95 -3.13 1.00
C LYS A 337 -29.46 -3.82 -0.27
N ASN A 338 -28.75 -4.94 -0.14
CA ASN A 338 -28.16 -5.66 -1.27
C ASN A 338 -28.38 -7.18 -1.17
N PRO A 339 -29.65 -7.64 -1.11
CA PRO A 339 -29.98 -9.04 -0.80
C PRO A 339 -29.50 -10.03 -1.88
N SER A 340 -29.29 -9.57 -3.12
CA SER A 340 -28.71 -10.41 -4.18
C SER A 340 -27.25 -10.80 -3.92
N GLN A 341 -26.56 -10.09 -3.02
CA GLN A 341 -25.21 -10.41 -2.57
C GLN A 341 -25.19 -11.04 -1.17
N TYR A 342 -26.35 -11.22 -0.52
CA TYR A 342 -26.44 -11.86 0.79
C TYR A 342 -26.50 -13.39 0.63
N VAL A 343 -25.32 -14.03 0.62
CA VAL A 343 -25.22 -15.49 0.50
C VAL A 343 -25.78 -16.18 1.76
N PRO A 344 -26.75 -17.12 1.65
CA PRO A 344 -27.27 -17.89 2.78
C PRO A 344 -26.22 -18.79 3.43
N LEU A 345 -26.31 -18.95 4.76
CA LEU A 345 -25.39 -19.77 5.56
C LEU A 345 -26.02 -21.14 5.86
N THR A 346 -26.06 -22.02 4.86
CA THR A 346 -26.66 -23.35 5.03
C THR A 346 -25.67 -24.35 5.67
N PRO A 347 -26.15 -25.46 6.24
CA PRO A 347 -25.28 -26.54 6.73
C PRO A 347 -24.32 -27.05 5.65
N GLU A 348 -24.76 -27.12 4.40
CA GLU A 348 -23.94 -27.55 3.26
C GLU A 348 -22.81 -26.55 2.98
N TYR A 349 -23.10 -25.25 3.06
CA TYR A 349 -22.08 -24.21 2.94
C TYR A 349 -21.03 -24.35 4.07
N LEU A 350 -21.48 -24.51 5.32
CA LEU A 350 -20.56 -24.65 6.47
C LEU A 350 -19.69 -25.91 6.33
N ALA A 351 -20.24 -27.02 5.84
CA ALA A 351 -19.50 -28.25 5.61
C ALA A 351 -18.50 -28.16 4.45
N ALA A 352 -18.74 -27.29 3.47
CA ALA A 352 -17.86 -27.06 2.31
C ALA A 352 -16.68 -26.13 2.61
N LEU A 353 -16.65 -25.48 3.79
CA LEU A 353 -15.56 -24.58 4.16
C LEU A 353 -14.24 -25.34 4.41
N PRO A 354 -13.08 -24.68 4.20
CA PRO A 354 -11.79 -25.26 4.56
C PRO A 354 -11.79 -25.70 6.02
N GLN A 355 -11.32 -26.93 6.24
CA GLN A 355 -11.24 -27.50 7.59
C GLN A 355 -10.08 -26.89 8.35
N GLY A 356 -10.35 -26.47 9.58
CA GLY A 356 -9.36 -25.94 10.50
C GLY A 356 -9.89 -25.94 11.93
N THR A 357 -8.97 -25.85 12.90
CA THR A 357 -9.30 -25.89 14.33
C THR A 357 -8.89 -24.62 15.07
N GLY A 358 -8.02 -23.80 14.47
CA GLY A 358 -7.50 -22.59 15.10
C GLY A 358 -8.49 -21.44 15.14
N ARG A 359 -8.39 -20.62 16.19
CA ARG A 359 -9.10 -19.32 16.29
C ARG A 359 -8.20 -18.11 16.05
N GLY A 360 -6.93 -18.37 15.73
CA GLY A 360 -5.89 -17.36 15.68
C GLY A 360 -5.57 -16.76 17.06
N PRO A 361 -4.66 -15.77 17.09
CA PRO A 361 -4.33 -15.06 18.32
C PRO A 361 -5.50 -14.18 18.80
N PRO A 362 -5.56 -13.83 20.09
CA PRO A 362 -6.55 -12.88 20.59
C PRO A 362 -6.38 -11.51 19.90
N PRO A 363 -7.47 -10.74 19.72
CA PRO A 363 -7.40 -9.39 19.19
C PRO A 363 -6.40 -8.54 19.96
N SER A 364 -5.43 -7.99 19.24
CA SER A 364 -4.48 -7.04 19.80
C SER A 364 -4.93 -5.63 19.44
N ASN A 365 -4.94 -4.73 20.42
CA ASN A 365 -4.99 -3.28 20.16
C ASN A 365 -3.61 -2.83 19.65
N LEU A 366 -3.15 -3.44 18.56
CA LEU A 366 -1.87 -3.12 17.96
C LEU A 366 -1.98 -1.70 17.43
N GLU A 367 -1.26 -0.78 18.08
CA GLU A 367 -1.16 0.62 17.71
C GLU A 367 -0.01 0.73 16.69
N PRO A 368 -0.25 0.71 15.37
CA PRO A 368 0.82 0.55 14.39
C PRO A 368 1.82 1.71 14.46
N TRP A 369 1.34 2.90 14.81
CA TRP A 369 2.17 4.06 15.10
C TRP A 369 3.19 3.83 16.23
N ARG A 370 2.93 2.96 17.21
CA ARG A 370 3.92 2.66 18.27
C ARG A 370 5.08 1.80 17.81
N ILE A 371 4.90 1.08 16.70
CA ILE A 371 5.91 0.14 16.19
C ILE A 371 6.71 0.71 15.01
N HIS A 372 6.31 1.86 14.46
CA HIS A 372 7.05 2.55 13.40
C HIS A 372 8.39 3.09 13.91
N ASP A 373 9.39 3.06 13.03
CA ASP A 373 10.65 3.79 13.22
C ASP A 373 10.49 5.19 12.62
N TYR A 374 10.41 6.20 13.50
CA TYR A 374 10.29 7.62 13.10
C TYR A 374 11.65 8.28 12.85
N GLY A 375 12.75 7.52 12.90
CA GLY A 375 14.08 8.08 12.93
C GLY A 375 14.42 8.69 14.30
N PRO A 376 15.48 9.50 14.39
CA PRO A 376 16.02 9.96 15.68
C PRO A 376 15.17 11.03 16.39
N PHE A 377 14.17 11.60 15.71
CA PHE A 377 13.28 12.61 16.27
C PHE A 377 11.84 12.49 15.76
N LEU A 378 10.90 13.06 16.52
CA LEU A 378 9.51 13.22 16.10
C LEU A 378 9.06 14.66 16.35
N ALA A 379 8.52 15.31 15.32
CA ALA A 379 7.92 16.63 15.43
C ALA A 379 6.41 16.54 15.70
N GLY A 380 5.88 17.38 16.59
CA GLY A 380 4.46 17.42 16.90
C GLY A 380 4.10 18.31 18.07
N SER A 381 2.81 18.49 18.32
CA SER A 381 2.34 19.12 19.54
C SER A 381 2.41 18.11 20.69
N ILE A 382 3.30 18.34 21.67
CA ILE A 382 3.51 17.41 22.79
C ILE A 382 3.34 18.15 24.12
N GLU A 383 2.51 17.60 25.00
CA GLU A 383 2.32 18.09 26.36
C GLU A 383 3.34 17.51 27.33
N VAL A 384 3.79 18.39 28.23
CA VAL A 384 4.67 18.08 29.35
C VAL A 384 3.84 18.15 30.64
N GLY A 385 3.58 17.00 31.27
CA GLY A 385 2.74 16.91 32.47
C GLY A 385 1.28 16.55 32.16
N ASN A 386 0.37 16.90 33.07
CA ASN A 386 -1.04 16.42 33.07
C ASN A 386 -2.08 17.56 33.26
N GLY A 387 -1.91 18.71 32.62
CA GLY A 387 -2.79 19.87 32.89
C GLY A 387 -2.97 20.87 31.75
N GLY A 388 -2.47 20.59 30.55
CA GLY A 388 -2.57 21.44 29.37
C GLY A 388 -1.85 22.79 29.46
N GLY A 389 -1.11 23.05 30.54
CA GLY A 389 -0.40 24.30 30.78
C GLY A 389 0.97 24.40 30.10
N ASN A 390 1.59 23.25 29.81
CA ASN A 390 2.91 23.17 29.19
C ASN A 390 2.82 22.30 27.93
N VAL A 391 2.63 22.94 26.78
CA VAL A 391 2.52 22.28 25.48
C VAL A 391 3.56 22.88 24.54
N ALA A 392 4.47 22.04 24.05
CA ALA A 392 5.32 22.39 22.91
C ALA A 392 4.49 22.20 21.65
N ARG A 393 4.01 23.29 21.04
CA ARG A 393 3.07 23.21 19.91
C ARG A 393 3.78 22.83 18.62
N LYS A 394 5.00 23.32 18.42
CA LYS A 394 5.93 22.89 17.37
C LYS A 394 7.09 22.14 18.01
N GLY A 395 6.75 21.15 18.81
CA GLY A 395 7.71 20.31 19.50
C GLY A 395 8.58 19.52 18.53
N LEU A 396 9.86 19.41 18.85
CA LEU A 396 10.83 18.51 18.25
C LEU A 396 11.40 17.64 19.36
N ALA A 397 10.88 16.42 19.48
CA ALA A 397 11.35 15.45 20.46
C ALA A 397 12.49 14.63 19.85
N VAL A 398 13.64 14.60 20.52
CA VAL A 398 14.87 13.95 20.07
C VAL A 398 15.28 12.89 21.08
N ARG A 399 15.67 11.71 20.59
CA ARG A 399 16.24 10.64 21.40
C ARG A 399 17.68 10.97 21.79
N LEU A 400 18.03 10.74 23.04
CA LEU A 400 19.38 11.02 23.58
C LEU A 400 20.21 9.76 23.85
N ASP A 401 19.57 8.60 24.01
CA ASP A 401 20.26 7.32 24.21
C ASP A 401 20.53 6.59 22.89
N PRO A 402 21.63 5.85 22.75
CA PRO A 402 21.91 5.07 21.55
C PRO A 402 21.00 3.84 21.45
N GLY A 403 20.66 3.44 20.22
CA GLY A 403 20.01 2.16 19.93
C GLY A 403 19.13 2.18 18.68
N ALA A 404 18.72 1.00 18.23
CA ALA A 404 17.86 0.84 17.06
C ALA A 404 16.39 1.26 17.32
N GLY A 405 15.63 1.46 16.25
CA GLY A 405 14.18 1.69 16.29
C GLY A 405 13.74 3.14 16.54
N GLY A 406 14.65 4.10 16.33
CA GLY A 406 14.35 5.53 16.38
C GLY A 406 13.86 6.05 17.73
N VAL A 407 13.21 7.22 17.70
CA VAL A 407 12.77 7.97 18.88
C VAL A 407 11.72 7.23 19.70
N GLY A 408 10.85 6.44 19.05
CA GLY A 408 9.82 5.65 19.73
C GLY A 408 10.37 4.52 20.61
N ARG A 409 11.62 4.10 20.40
CA ARG A 409 12.30 3.01 21.14
C ARG A 409 13.41 3.49 22.09
N GLY A 410 13.51 4.80 22.29
CA GLY A 410 14.46 5.38 23.23
C GLY A 410 14.15 5.08 24.70
N ARG A 411 14.99 5.60 25.57
CA ARG A 411 14.84 5.61 27.04
C ARG A 411 15.02 6.99 27.63
N VAL A 412 15.66 7.90 26.91
CA VAL A 412 15.94 9.28 27.34
C VAL A 412 15.68 10.22 26.17
N TRP A 413 14.93 11.29 26.42
CA TRP A 413 14.53 12.23 25.38
C TRP A 413 14.62 13.67 25.83
N ILE A 414 14.80 14.57 24.87
CA ILE A 414 14.63 16.01 25.02
C ILE A 414 13.58 16.52 24.04
N LEU A 415 12.71 17.42 24.49
CA LEU A 415 11.69 18.07 23.69
C LEU A 415 12.05 19.53 23.54
N TYR A 416 12.37 19.96 22.32
CA TYR A 416 12.53 21.37 21.99
C TYR A 416 11.20 21.94 21.51
N GLU A 417 10.84 23.14 21.95
CA GLU A 417 9.76 23.90 21.32
C GLU A 417 10.36 24.95 20.39
N LEU A 418 10.16 24.75 19.09
CA LEU A 418 10.82 25.53 18.05
C LEU A 418 10.30 26.96 17.92
N ASP A 419 9.08 27.23 18.39
CA ASP A 419 8.52 28.58 18.37
C ASP A 419 9.15 29.49 19.43
N THR A 420 9.47 28.96 20.62
CA THR A 420 10.08 29.73 21.72
C THR A 420 11.55 29.40 21.98
N LEU A 421 12.11 28.47 21.20
CA LEU A 421 13.48 27.99 21.27
C LEU A 421 13.88 27.43 22.65
N ARG A 422 12.91 26.91 23.41
CA ARG A 422 13.14 26.31 24.75
C ARG A 422 13.31 24.80 24.66
N ALA A 423 14.09 24.24 25.58
CA ALA A 423 13.99 22.83 25.92
C ALA A 423 12.79 22.65 26.87
N ALA A 424 11.64 22.28 26.30
CA ALA A 424 10.39 22.16 27.04
C ALA A 424 10.44 21.08 28.13
N ALA A 425 11.10 19.95 27.84
CA ALA A 425 11.31 18.88 28.80
C ALA A 425 12.51 17.99 28.44
N VAL A 426 13.08 17.37 29.48
CA VAL A 426 13.93 16.17 29.39
C VAL A 426 13.27 15.10 30.25
N TRP A 427 13.05 13.91 29.70
CA TRP A 427 12.42 12.82 30.43
C TRP A 427 13.06 11.48 30.10
N ALA A 428 12.84 10.52 31.00
CA ALA A 428 13.32 9.15 30.84
C ALA A 428 12.25 8.14 31.24
N GLY A 429 12.23 6.98 30.60
CA GLY A 429 11.20 5.98 30.83
C GLY A 429 11.26 4.80 29.86
N ASN A 430 10.21 3.98 29.92
CA ASN A 430 10.04 2.83 29.02
C ASN A 430 9.17 3.15 27.80
N ASP A 431 8.41 4.24 27.88
CA ASP A 431 7.53 4.71 26.83
C ASP A 431 7.91 6.15 26.48
N PHE A 432 7.88 6.48 25.19
CA PHE A 432 8.23 7.79 24.68
C PHE A 432 7.14 8.83 24.99
N ILE A 433 5.92 8.57 24.52
CA ILE A 433 4.71 9.39 24.69
C ILE A 433 3.49 8.46 24.86
N ASP A 434 2.34 9.00 25.26
CA ASP A 434 1.07 8.25 25.37
C ASP A 434 0.35 8.02 24.03
N TRP A 435 0.93 8.51 22.93
CA TRP A 435 0.46 8.34 21.54
C TRP A 435 -0.99 8.76 21.26
N ARG A 436 -1.62 9.54 22.16
CA ARG A 436 -2.98 10.04 21.94
C ARG A 436 -2.97 11.25 21.03
N GLY A 437 -3.91 11.32 20.09
CA GLY A 437 -4.10 12.50 19.26
C GLY A 437 -4.47 12.18 17.82
N ILE A 438 -4.97 13.19 17.13
CA ILE A 438 -5.56 13.05 15.79
C ILE A 438 -4.66 12.35 14.77
N HIS A 439 -3.34 12.52 14.89
CA HIS A 439 -2.34 11.90 14.01
C HIS A 439 -2.13 10.40 14.24
N PHE A 440 -2.63 9.86 15.36
CA PHE A 440 -2.40 8.48 15.78
C PHE A 440 -3.73 7.73 15.93
N ASP A 441 -4.57 8.15 16.89
CA ASP A 441 -5.82 7.47 17.24
C ASP A 441 -7.08 8.16 16.69
N GLY A 442 -6.92 9.28 15.97
CA GLY A 442 -8.02 10.05 15.40
C GLY A 442 -8.80 10.90 16.41
N SER A 443 -8.39 10.93 17.69
CA SER A 443 -9.06 11.74 18.71
C SER A 443 -8.86 13.24 18.49
N HIS A 444 -9.94 14.02 18.63
CA HIS A 444 -9.92 15.48 18.48
C HIS A 444 -9.70 16.17 19.83
N GLY A 445 -9.00 17.31 19.83
CA GLY A 445 -8.78 18.13 21.03
C GLY A 445 -7.77 17.56 22.04
N THR A 446 -7.08 16.49 21.67
CA THR A 446 -6.05 15.81 22.44
C THR A 446 -4.71 15.94 21.73
N HIS A 447 -3.62 15.98 22.50
CA HIS A 447 -2.26 15.91 21.99
C HIS A 447 -1.46 14.88 22.80
N PRO A 448 -0.43 14.27 22.20
CA PRO A 448 0.41 13.33 22.90
C PRO A 448 1.03 13.96 24.14
N ARG A 449 1.15 13.18 25.20
CA ARG A 449 1.85 13.56 26.43
C ARG A 449 3.14 12.79 26.55
N VAL A 450 4.17 13.44 27.09
CA VAL A 450 5.41 12.76 27.52
C VAL A 450 5.06 11.60 28.46
N ALA A 451 5.59 10.41 28.18
CA ALA A 451 5.41 9.24 29.01
C ALA A 451 6.69 8.98 29.80
N GLY A 452 6.57 8.74 31.11
CA GLY A 452 7.71 8.49 31.98
C GLY A 452 8.05 9.65 32.92
N ARG A 453 9.26 9.58 33.49
CA ARG A 453 9.70 10.52 34.53
C ARG A 453 10.34 11.74 33.89
N ILE A 454 9.70 12.89 34.06
CA ILE A 454 10.26 14.20 33.70
C ILE A 454 11.44 14.48 34.64
N THR A 455 12.64 14.59 34.07
CA THR A 455 13.88 14.90 34.80
C THR A 455 14.06 16.41 34.93
N ALA A 456 13.72 17.16 33.88
CA ALA A 456 13.74 18.62 33.86
C ALA A 456 12.64 19.14 32.92
N ALA A 457 12.06 20.29 33.23
CA ALA A 457 11.10 20.96 32.37
C ALA A 457 11.20 22.48 32.52
N THR A 458 10.94 23.19 31.43
CA THR A 458 10.79 24.66 31.45
C THR A 458 9.31 25.02 31.27
N PRO A 459 8.83 26.14 31.83
CA PRO A 459 7.47 26.61 31.57
C PRO A 459 7.32 27.10 30.13
N THR A 460 6.07 27.31 29.69
CA THR A 460 5.77 27.91 28.39
C THR A 460 6.23 29.38 28.37
N GLY A 461 7.16 29.72 27.48
CA GLY A 461 7.65 31.09 27.27
C GLY A 461 8.95 31.13 26.46
N PRO A 462 9.48 32.33 26.16
CA PRO A 462 10.75 32.51 25.47
C PRO A 462 11.92 31.92 26.26
N ALA A 463 12.80 31.15 25.61
CA ALA A 463 14.05 30.68 26.22
C ALA A 463 15.20 31.69 26.13
N TRP A 464 15.05 32.67 25.24
CA TRP A 464 16.05 33.68 24.95
C TRP A 464 15.47 35.05 25.22
N ALA A 465 16.21 35.86 25.95
CA ALA A 465 15.85 37.25 26.14
C ALA A 465 15.86 38.00 24.80
N ASP A 466 14.99 39.00 24.68
CA ASP A 466 15.11 40.00 23.62
C ASP A 466 16.49 40.67 23.73
N PRO A 467 17.33 40.61 22.69
CA PRO A 467 18.70 41.15 22.75
C PRO A 467 18.73 42.67 22.88
N ALA A 468 17.66 43.38 22.52
CA ALA A 468 17.57 44.83 22.66
C ALA A 468 17.18 45.27 24.09
N THR A 469 16.38 44.46 24.80
CA THR A 469 15.81 44.85 26.11
C THR A 469 16.27 44.00 27.29
N GLY A 470 16.85 42.83 27.04
CA GLY A 470 17.16 41.82 28.06
C GLY A 470 15.92 41.12 28.65
N SER A 471 14.73 41.36 28.10
CA SER A 471 13.46 40.86 28.65
C SER A 471 13.11 39.45 28.15
N PHE A 472 12.53 38.63 29.03
CA PHE A 472 11.92 37.34 28.71
C PHE A 472 10.38 37.43 28.55
N ALA A 473 9.82 38.64 28.51
CA ALA A 473 8.40 38.82 28.23
C ALA A 473 8.05 38.20 26.86
N ASP A 474 6.93 37.48 26.78
CA ASP A 474 6.52 36.79 25.55
C ASP A 474 5.86 37.78 24.58
N PRO A 475 6.50 38.14 23.45
CA PRO A 475 5.99 39.16 22.54
C PRO A 475 5.03 38.60 21.50
N ARG A 476 4.73 37.30 21.55
CA ARG A 476 3.96 36.61 20.52
C ARG A 476 2.47 37.00 20.56
N PRO A 477 1.79 37.03 19.41
CA PRO A 477 0.37 37.37 19.35
C PRO A 477 -0.46 36.35 20.14
N LEU A 478 -1.48 36.85 20.85
CA LEU A 478 -2.43 36.02 21.59
C LEU A 478 -3.54 35.52 20.66
N GLY A 479 -3.85 34.22 20.76
CA GLY A 479 -5.00 33.60 20.11
C GLY A 479 -6.31 33.96 20.80
N ARG A 480 -7.44 33.47 20.25
CA ARG A 480 -8.78 33.65 20.84
C ARG A 480 -8.93 33.02 22.22
N ASP A 481 -8.07 32.05 22.54
CA ASP A 481 -7.96 31.39 23.84
C ASP A 481 -7.03 32.13 24.82
N GLY A 482 -6.53 33.31 24.45
CA GLY A 482 -5.63 34.13 25.26
C GLY A 482 -4.20 33.59 25.38
N LYS A 483 -3.82 32.55 24.61
CA LYS A 483 -2.47 31.98 24.66
C LYS A 483 -1.59 32.53 23.54
N PRO A 484 -0.26 32.66 23.74
CA PRO A 484 0.66 33.12 22.70
C PRO A 484 0.88 32.05 21.61
N TYR A 485 0.90 32.48 20.34
CA TYR A 485 1.08 31.61 19.16
C TYR A 485 2.14 32.14 18.19
N GLY A 486 2.74 31.21 17.44
CA GLY A 486 3.74 31.51 16.43
C GLY A 486 5.16 31.58 16.98
N PRO A 487 6.15 31.83 16.11
CA PRO A 487 7.54 31.90 16.51
C PRO A 487 7.86 33.23 17.22
N LEU A 488 8.97 33.26 17.95
CA LEU A 488 9.57 34.52 18.41
C LEU A 488 9.85 35.46 17.22
N PRO A 489 9.87 36.79 17.46
CA PRO A 489 10.30 37.76 16.46
C PRO A 489 11.68 37.42 15.92
N ALA A 490 11.89 37.60 14.62
CA ALA A 490 13.14 37.23 13.97
C ALA A 490 14.39 37.93 14.56
N GLY A 491 14.22 39.11 15.14
CA GLY A 491 15.29 39.83 15.84
C GLY A 491 15.65 39.29 17.22
N GLN A 492 14.76 38.51 17.85
CA GLN A 492 15.00 37.85 19.14
C GLN A 492 15.61 36.46 18.96
N GLY A 493 15.11 35.67 18.01
CA GLY A 493 15.63 34.36 17.71
C GLY A 493 14.77 33.61 16.70
N ARG A 494 15.39 32.79 15.85
CA ARG A 494 14.67 31.99 14.85
C ARG A 494 15.36 30.66 14.60
N PHE A 495 14.60 29.57 14.75
CA PHE A 495 15.00 28.27 14.25
C PHE A 495 15.11 28.32 12.72
N ARG A 496 16.27 27.93 12.17
CA ARG A 496 16.53 27.97 10.73
C ARG A 496 16.36 26.62 10.06
N ALA A 497 17.14 25.65 10.52
CA ALA A 497 17.20 24.31 9.96
C ALA A 497 17.67 23.31 11.01
N LEU A 498 17.38 22.04 10.74
CA LEU A 498 17.91 20.88 11.45
C LEU A 498 19.05 20.30 10.64
N HIS A 499 20.18 19.95 11.27
CA HIS A 499 21.37 19.47 10.58
C HIS A 499 21.85 18.16 11.19
N HIS A 500 21.62 17.06 10.50
CA HIS A 500 22.07 15.74 10.92
C HIS A 500 23.60 15.61 10.88
N VAL A 501 24.21 15.11 11.94
CA VAL A 501 25.66 14.86 12.04
C VAL A 501 25.91 13.46 12.60
N GLY A 502 26.41 12.56 11.74
CA GLY A 502 26.61 11.15 12.11
C GLY A 502 25.28 10.46 12.44
N ASP A 503 25.18 9.86 13.63
CA ASP A 503 23.96 9.25 14.16
C ASP A 503 23.10 10.25 14.99
N GLY A 504 23.47 11.53 15.01
CA GLY A 504 22.83 12.60 15.79
C GLY A 504 22.15 13.67 14.94
N VAL A 505 21.33 14.50 15.59
CA VAL A 505 20.40 15.48 15.00
C VAL A 505 20.81 16.92 15.25
#